data_AF-A0A9D4X8C7-F1
#
_entry.id   AF-A0A9D4X8C7-F1
#
_cell.length_a   1.000
_cell.length_b   1.000
_cell.length_c   1.000
_cell.angle_alpha   90.00
_cell.angle_beta   90.00
_cell.angle_gamma   90.00
#
_symmetry.space_group_name_H-M   'P 1'
#
loop_
_entity.id
_entity.type
_entity.pdbx_description
1 polymer ?
#
loop_
_entity_poly.entity_id
_entity_poly.type
_entity_poly.pdbx_seq_one_letter_code
_entity_poly.pdbx_strand_id
1 'polypeptide(L)'
;MEPMDIVGKSKEDASLPKATMTKIIKEMLPPDVRVARDAQDLLIECCVEFINLISSESNEVCSREDKRTIAPEHVLKALQVLGFADYVEEVYAAYENTKLETMVLLNKNVPHAC
;
A
#
# COMPACT_ATOMS: atom_id res chain seq x y z
N MET A 1 22.36 -17.22 6.38
CA MET A 1 21.11 -16.53 6.01
C MET A 1 21.53 -15.09 5.80
N GLU A 2 21.74 -14.71 4.55
CA GLU A 2 22.24 -13.38 4.18
C GLU A 2 21.17 -12.32 4.52
N PRO A 3 21.54 -11.17 5.10
CA PRO A 3 20.60 -10.09 5.36
C PRO A 3 20.05 -9.55 4.04
N MET A 4 18.74 -9.32 3.96
CA MET A 4 18.12 -8.63 2.83
C MET A 4 18.61 -7.18 2.79
N ASP A 5 19.51 -6.88 1.87
CA ASP A 5 19.82 -5.51 1.47
C ASP A 5 18.64 -4.92 0.68
N ILE A 6 17.63 -4.41 1.41
CA ILE A 6 16.73 -3.38 0.88
C ILE A 6 17.40 -2.03 1.12
N VAL A 7 18.60 -1.84 0.55
CA VAL A 7 19.24 -0.53 0.43
C VAL A 7 18.95 -0.01 -0.97
N GLY A 8 17.95 0.85 -1.09
CA GLY A 8 17.48 1.34 -2.39
C GLY A 8 16.79 2.71 -2.39
N LYS A 9 16.98 3.54 -1.35
CA LYS A 9 16.94 5.03 -1.34
C LYS A 9 16.99 5.50 0.11
N SER A 10 17.68 6.60 0.38
CA SER A 10 17.60 7.33 1.66
C SER A 10 16.14 7.40 2.12
N LYS A 11 15.85 7.11 3.40
CA LYS A 11 14.52 7.30 4.01
C LYS A 11 13.91 8.69 3.73
N GLU A 12 14.77 9.65 3.36
CA GLU A 12 14.45 11.04 3.03
C GLU A 12 13.77 11.22 1.65
N ASP A 13 13.85 10.27 0.71
CA ASP A 13 13.34 10.44 -0.67
C ASP A 13 11.92 9.88 -0.91
N ALA A 14 11.37 9.10 0.03
CA ALA A 14 10.07 8.44 -0.13
C ALA A 14 9.13 8.80 1.02
N SER A 15 8.66 10.05 1.05
CA SER A 15 7.63 10.51 1.99
C SER A 15 6.29 10.69 1.29
N LEU A 16 5.20 10.38 1.99
CA LEU A 16 3.85 10.63 1.49
C LEU A 16 3.58 12.15 1.43
N PRO A 17 2.73 12.63 0.49
CA PRO A 17 2.43 14.06 0.39
C PRO A 17 1.83 14.60 1.69
N LYS A 18 2.57 15.48 2.40
CA LYS A 18 2.18 16.01 3.72
C LYS A 18 0.77 16.60 3.72
N ALA A 19 0.42 17.37 2.69
CA ALA A 19 -0.90 18.01 2.60
C ALA A 19 -2.05 16.98 2.52
N THR A 20 -1.87 15.91 1.74
CA THR A 20 -2.85 14.83 1.62
C THR A 20 -2.99 14.10 2.96
N MET A 21 -1.87 13.78 3.61
CA MET A 21 -1.89 13.12 4.91
C MET A 21 -2.56 13.97 5.99
N THR A 22 -2.23 15.26 6.08
CA THR A 22 -2.89 16.19 7.01
C THR A 22 -4.39 16.26 6.75
N LYS A 23 -4.82 16.24 5.48
CA LYS A 23 -6.25 16.24 5.13
C LYS A 23 -6.95 14.98 5.65
N ILE A 24 -6.40 13.80 5.36
CA ILE A 24 -6.96 12.51 5.83
C ILE A 24 -7.02 12.47 7.37
N ILE A 25 -5.94 12.86 8.05
CA ILE A 25 -5.89 12.89 9.52
C ILE A 25 -7.02 13.74 10.09
N LYS A 26 -7.30 14.92 9.50
CA LYS A 26 -8.39 15.79 9.95
C LYS A 26 -9.77 15.24 9.63
N GLU A 27 -9.95 14.56 8.51
CA GLU A 27 -11.23 13.94 8.13
C GLU A 27 -11.60 12.79 9.08
N MET A 28 -10.61 12.14 9.71
CA MET A 28 -10.82 11.11 10.73
C MET A 28 -11.12 11.66 12.13
N LEU A 29 -11.11 13.00 12.32
CA LEU A 29 -11.27 13.64 13.61
C LEU A 29 -12.49 14.59 13.63
N PRO A 30 -13.07 14.86 14.80
CA PRO A 30 -14.10 15.90 14.94
C PRO A 30 -13.58 17.28 14.51
N PRO A 31 -14.44 18.19 14.00
CA PRO A 31 -14.04 19.48 13.44
C PRO A 31 -13.20 20.37 14.38
N ASP A 32 -13.41 20.25 15.68
CA ASP A 32 -12.77 21.10 16.70
C ASP A 32 -11.47 20.52 17.27
N VAL A 33 -11.06 19.32 16.82
CA VAL A 33 -9.85 18.67 17.30
C VAL A 33 -8.63 19.17 16.53
N ARG A 34 -7.60 19.58 17.27
CA ARG A 34 -6.30 19.97 16.72
C ARG A 34 -5.28 18.87 16.94
N VAL A 35 -4.49 18.60 15.91
CA VAL A 35 -3.37 17.65 15.96
C VAL A 35 -2.07 18.43 15.95
N ALA A 36 -1.18 18.14 16.90
CA ALA A 36 0.16 18.73 16.95
C ALA A 36 0.93 18.43 15.65
N ARG A 37 1.83 19.33 15.24
CA ARG A 37 2.63 19.14 14.03
C ARG A 37 3.47 17.86 14.12
N ASP A 38 4.16 17.68 15.24
CA ASP A 38 5.03 16.52 15.45
C ASP A 38 4.26 15.19 15.41
N ALA A 39 3.00 15.20 15.86
CA ALA A 39 2.12 14.03 15.75
C ALA A 39 1.70 13.75 14.30
N GLN A 40 1.49 14.79 13.49
CA GLN A 40 1.22 14.60 12.05
C GLN A 40 2.45 14.06 11.31
N ASP A 41 3.64 14.60 11.61
CA ASP A 41 4.89 14.11 11.03
C ASP A 41 5.15 12.65 11.43
N LEU A 42 4.92 12.29 12.70
CA LEU A 42 5.00 10.90 13.17
C LEU A 42 4.03 9.97 12.42
N LEU A 43 2.77 10.39 12.21
CA LEU A 43 1.80 9.58 11.48
C LEU A 43 2.23 9.34 10.02
N ILE A 44 2.87 10.33 9.39
CA ILE A 44 3.42 10.18 8.03
C ILE A 44 4.54 9.13 8.02
N GLU A 45 5.46 9.20 8.98
CA GLU A 45 6.52 8.20 9.15
C GLU A 45 5.95 6.81 9.41
N CYS A 46 4.92 6.69 10.25
CA CYS A 46 4.22 5.43 10.49
C CYS A 46 3.57 4.87 9.22
N CYS A 47 2.99 5.71 8.36
CA CYS A 47 2.42 5.24 7.10
C CYS A 47 3.49 4.73 6.12
N VAL A 48 4.66 5.37 6.08
CA VAL A 48 5.80 4.86 5.29
C VAL A 48 6.25 3.51 5.83
N GLU A 49 6.38 3.39 7.16
CA GLU A 49 6.76 2.13 7.77
C GLU A 49 5.69 1.04 7.60
N PHE A 50 4.42 1.40 7.59
CA PHE A 50 3.33 0.48 7.26
C PHE A 50 3.48 -0.10 5.85
N ILE A 51 3.82 0.72 4.86
CA ILE A 51 4.11 0.24 3.49
C ILE A 51 5.29 -0.73 3.50
N ASN A 52 6.37 -0.42 4.23
CA ASN A 52 7.53 -1.29 4.35
C ASN A 52 7.18 -2.64 5.01
N LEU A 53 6.40 -2.61 6.08
CA LEU A 53 5.93 -3.78 6.80
C LEU A 53 5.12 -4.72 5.88
N ILE A 54 4.10 -4.18 5.21
CA ILE A 54 3.27 -4.95 4.28
C ILE A 54 4.12 -5.50 3.13
N SER A 55 5.02 -4.69 2.58
CA SER A 55 5.90 -5.10 1.47
C SER A 55 6.83 -6.24 1.89
N SER A 56 7.42 -6.16 3.09
CA SER A 56 8.31 -7.19 3.63
C SER A 56 7.57 -8.50 3.86
N GLU A 57 6.41 -8.48 4.53
CA GLU A 57 5.65 -9.71 4.77
C GLU A 57 5.12 -10.29 3.45
N SER A 58 4.69 -9.45 2.50
CA SER A 58 4.27 -9.91 1.17
C SER A 58 5.40 -10.61 0.43
N ASN A 59 6.63 -10.11 0.58
CA ASN A 59 7.82 -10.74 0.03
C ASN A 59 8.14 -12.08 0.72
N GLU A 60 7.98 -12.16 2.05
CA GLU A 60 8.12 -13.43 2.78
C GLU A 60 7.09 -14.46 2.33
N VAL A 61 5.82 -14.08 2.21
CA VAL A 61 4.75 -14.96 1.69
C VAL A 61 5.09 -15.43 0.28
N CYS A 62 5.49 -14.52 -0.61
CA CYS A 62 5.90 -14.84 -1.98
C CYS A 62 7.06 -15.85 -2.01
N SER A 63 8.07 -15.64 -1.17
CA SER A 63 9.25 -16.49 -1.07
C SER A 63 8.91 -17.89 -0.52
N ARG A 64 8.03 -17.97 0.48
CA ARG A 64 7.52 -19.25 1.04
C ARG A 64 6.72 -20.06 0.02
N GLU A 65 6.20 -19.43 -1.04
CA GLU A 65 5.52 -20.08 -2.17
C GLU A 65 6.45 -20.37 -3.37
N ASP A 66 7.78 -20.27 -3.19
CA ASP A 66 8.80 -20.45 -4.23
C ASP A 66 8.60 -19.54 -5.46
N LYS A 67 7.96 -18.38 -5.28
CA LYS A 67 7.74 -17.38 -6.33
C LYS A 67 8.72 -16.22 -6.22
N ARG A 68 9.02 -15.59 -7.36
CA ARG A 68 9.97 -14.45 -7.45
C ARG A 68 9.29 -13.10 -7.71
N THR A 69 7.97 -13.10 -7.89
CA THR A 69 7.18 -11.90 -8.17
C THR A 69 6.03 -11.83 -7.19
N ILE A 70 5.94 -10.71 -6.47
CA ILE A 70 4.86 -10.46 -5.53
C ILE A 70 3.58 -10.22 -6.35
N ALA A 71 2.58 -11.09 -6.14
CA ALA A 71 1.27 -11.02 -6.74
C ALA A 71 0.23 -10.52 -5.70
N PRO A 72 -0.95 -10.04 -6.13
CA PRO A 72 -1.97 -9.48 -5.23
C PRO A 72 -2.36 -10.43 -4.09
N GLU A 73 -2.41 -11.74 -4.34
CA GLU A 73 -2.73 -12.74 -3.32
C GLU A 73 -1.70 -12.80 -2.19
N HIS A 74 -0.43 -12.45 -2.44
CA HIS A 74 0.59 -12.40 -1.40
C HIS A 74 0.35 -11.23 -0.45
N VAL A 75 -0.12 -10.09 -0.96
CA VAL A 75 -0.49 -8.91 -0.15
C VAL A 75 -1.71 -9.22 0.73
N LEU A 76 -2.73 -9.87 0.16
CA LEU A 76 -3.92 -10.27 0.92
C LEU A 76 -3.60 -11.28 2.04
N LYS A 77 -2.66 -12.20 1.79
CA LYS A 77 -2.16 -13.13 2.82
C LYS A 77 -1.32 -12.41 3.88
N ALA A 78 -0.44 -11.49 3.47
CA ALA A 78 0.35 -10.70 4.40
C ALA A 78 -0.52 -9.90 5.38
N LEU A 79 -1.62 -9.31 4.90
CA LEU A 79 -2.60 -8.65 5.77
C LEU A 79 -3.17 -9.59 6.83
N GLN A 80 -3.50 -10.83 6.47
CA GLN A 80 -4.00 -11.83 7.43
C GLN A 80 -2.92 -12.22 8.45
N VAL A 81 -1.68 -12.46 7.99
CA VAL A 81 -0.56 -12.84 8.87
C VAL A 81 -0.23 -11.74 9.89
N LEU A 82 -0.29 -10.48 9.47
CA LEU A 82 -0.01 -9.31 10.31
C LEU A 82 -1.18 -8.91 11.22
N GLY A 83 -2.33 -9.59 11.14
CA GLY A 83 -3.49 -9.31 11.96
C GLY A 83 -4.41 -8.20 11.43
N PHE A 84 -4.27 -7.81 10.16
CA PHE A 84 -5.14 -6.85 9.46
C PHE A 84 -6.23 -7.56 8.63
N ALA A 85 -6.81 -8.64 9.14
CA ALA A 85 -7.80 -9.44 8.42
C ALA A 85 -9.03 -8.61 8.00
N ASP A 86 -9.41 -7.62 8.82
CA ASP A 86 -10.55 -6.74 8.56
C ASP A 86 -10.36 -5.85 7.31
N TYR A 87 -9.12 -5.68 6.82
CA TYR A 87 -8.83 -4.88 5.62
C TYR A 87 -8.93 -5.68 4.32
N VAL A 88 -8.98 -7.02 4.41
CA VAL A 88 -8.86 -7.90 3.24
C VAL A 88 -10.01 -7.68 2.25
N GLU A 89 -11.24 -7.51 2.75
CA GLU A 89 -12.41 -7.32 1.90
C GLU A 89 -12.32 -6.04 1.06
N GLU A 90 -12.04 -4.91 1.71
CA GLU A 90 -11.93 -3.61 1.04
C GLU A 90 -10.76 -3.57 0.05
N VAL A 91 -9.60 -4.14 0.44
CA VAL A 91 -8.42 -4.21 -0.44
C VAL A 91 -8.70 -5.09 -1.65
N TYR A 92 -9.40 -6.22 -1.47
CA TYR A 92 -9.78 -7.09 -2.58
C TYR A 92 -10.76 -6.40 -3.54
N ALA A 93 -11.76 -5.68 -3.01
CA ALA A 93 -12.69 -4.91 -3.83
C ALA A 93 -11.96 -3.82 -4.65
N ALA A 94 -11.00 -3.11 -4.04
CA ALA A 94 -10.17 -2.12 -4.74
C ALA A 94 -9.34 -2.77 -5.86
N TYR A 95 -8.78 -3.96 -5.63
CA TYR A 95 -8.05 -4.72 -6.64
C TYR A 95 -8.93 -5.12 -7.84
N GLU A 96 -10.13 -5.66 -7.60
CA GLU A 96 -11.04 -6.06 -8.67
C GLU A 96 -11.52 -4.85 -9.49
N ASN A 97 -11.82 -3.72 -8.83
CA ASN A 97 -12.17 -2.47 -9.51
C ASN A 97 -11.02 -2.00 -10.43
N THR A 98 -9.79 -1.97 -9.92
CA THR A 98 -8.59 -1.57 -10.70
C THR A 98 -8.36 -2.50 -11.90
N LYS A 99 -8.56 -3.80 -11.70
CA LYS A 99 -8.45 -4.82 -12.76
C LYS A 99 -9.49 -4.60 -13.86
N LEU A 100 -10.75 -4.36 -13.49
CA LEU A 100 -11.83 -4.06 -14.43
C LEU A 100 -11.55 -2.78 -15.22
N GLU A 101 -11.16 -1.70 -14.55
CA GLU A 101 -10.80 -0.43 -15.20
C GLU A 101 -9.68 -0.63 -16.23
N THR A 102 -8.64 -1.35 -15.84
CA THR A 102 -7.50 -1.67 -16.73
C THR A 102 -7.97 -2.49 -17.93
N MET A 103 -8.82 -3.50 -17.74
CA MET A 103 -9.37 -4.30 -18.85
C MET A 103 -10.22 -3.46 -19.80
N VAL A 104 -11.04 -2.54 -19.27
CA VAL A 104 -11.85 -1.62 -20.09
C VAL A 104 -10.98 -0.68 -20.91
N LEU A 105 -9.91 -0.14 -20.34
CA LEU A 105 -8.97 0.72 -21.04
C LEU A 105 -8.23 -0.02 -22.16
N LEU A 106 -7.83 -1.27 -21.94
CA LEU A 106 -7.21 -2.10 -22.97
C LEU A 106 -8.19 -2.40 -24.12
N ASN A 107 -9.46 -2.66 -23.81
CA ASN A 107 -10.48 -2.92 -24.83
C ASN A 107 -10.86 -1.66 -25.64
N LYS A 108 -10.76 -0.46 -25.06
CA LYS A 108 -10.99 0.83 -25.75
C LYS A 108 -9.84 1.27 -26.64
N ASN A 109 -8.64 0.73 -26.45
CA ASN A 109 -7.43 1.04 -27.22
C ASN A 109 -7.15 0.02 -28.34
N VAL A 110 -8.10 -0.85 -28.69
CA VAL A 110 -8.02 -1.60 -29.96
C VAL A 110 -8.39 -0.61 -31.06
N PRO A 111 -7.44 -0.08 -31.87
CA PRO A 111 -7.84 0.66 -33.05
C PRO A 111 -8.71 -0.27 -33.88
N HIS A 112 -9.93 0.17 -34.22
CA HIS A 112 -10.65 -0.41 -35.34
C HIS A 112 -9.77 -0.22 -36.57
N ALA A 113 -8.92 -1.21 -36.85
CA ALA A 113 -8.23 -1.34 -38.10
C ALA A 113 -9.33 -1.61 -39.14
N CYS A 114 -9.71 -0.56 -39.84
CA CYS A 114 -10.49 -0.62 -41.06
C CYS A 114 -9.56 -0.46 -42.25
#